data_AF-A0A452SA96-F1
#
_entry.id   AF-A0A452SA96-F1
#
_cell.length_a   1.000
_cell.length_b   1.000
_cell.length_c   1.000
_cell.angle_alpha   90.00
_cell.angle_beta   90.00
_cell.angle_gamma   90.00
#
_symmetry.space_group_name_H-M   'P 1'
#
loop_
_entity.id
_entity.type
_entity.pdbx_description
1 polymer ?
#
loop_
_entity_poly.entity_id
_entity_poly.type
_entity_poly.pdbx_seq_one_letter_code
_entity_poly.pdbx_strand_id
1 'polypeptide(L)'
;MALTMELYATPASRLDSFVAQWLQPRREQKEEVLEAVWTVQQFLREECFEGDCGLDQEVRALRVLKVGSFGNGTALRNTLEVELVVFLSCFHSFQQEAKHHQAILSLIWKKLWCCRDLLALGLEDVEIVQGVPDAVIFTIQTRQTAEPITVTIVPAYRALGPSVSNTQPHPEVYVSLIEAHGYPGNFSPSFSELQRNFMKHRPTKLKSLLRLVKHWYLEYVKARCPRAALPPDYALELLTIYAWEMGTQEDKSFGLDEGFTTVMELLREYKFLCIYWTKYYTFQNPVIKDFVRKQLKRDRPIILDPADPTHNVAEGYRWDIVAQRASQCLKQNCCYDNKENPVPSWNVKRARDIQVTVEQWGHSDLIFRVNPYEPIKKVQEKIWQSRSSLSVQQLSFQEPGGKRQFLNTQCSLASYSIFSNIRLCLMETFSSEIQVFVKNPDGGSHSYALDPKSFILGLKQQIEDKQGLPRKQQQLEFQGQVLQDWLSLCSYGIQDRDTLILSKKKAERFPFPPS
;
A
#
# COMPACT_ATOMS: atom_id res chain seq x y z
N MET A 1 12.58 -8.65 -43.16
CA MET A 1 11.64 -8.67 -42.02
C MET A 1 12.42 -9.16 -40.79
N ALA A 2 12.89 -8.25 -39.95
CA ALA A 2 13.54 -8.66 -38.70
C ALA A 2 12.45 -9.23 -37.77
N LEU A 3 12.57 -10.50 -37.38
CA LEU A 3 11.71 -11.13 -36.38
C LEU A 3 11.74 -10.26 -35.12
N THR A 4 10.64 -9.58 -34.80
CA THR A 4 10.46 -8.90 -33.52
C THR A 4 10.43 -9.97 -32.45
N MET A 5 11.45 -9.99 -31.59
CA MET A 5 11.52 -10.95 -30.49
C MET A 5 10.40 -10.62 -29.49
N GLU A 6 9.50 -11.57 -29.24
CA GLU A 6 8.41 -11.39 -28.27
C GLU A 6 8.94 -11.58 -26.84
N LEU A 7 8.43 -10.79 -25.90
CA LEU A 7 8.80 -10.89 -24.48
C LEU A 7 8.58 -12.30 -23.93
N TYR A 8 7.44 -12.93 -24.22
CA TYR A 8 7.12 -14.26 -23.69
C TYR A 8 8.04 -15.37 -24.20
N ALA A 9 8.62 -15.20 -25.39
CA ALA A 9 9.61 -16.14 -25.94
C ALA A 9 11.02 -15.90 -25.39
N THR A 10 11.27 -14.75 -24.76
CA THR A 10 12.60 -14.35 -24.27
C THR A 10 12.88 -15.02 -22.92
N PRO A 11 13.96 -15.81 -22.77
CA PRO A 11 14.34 -16.39 -21.48
C PRO A 11 14.65 -15.31 -20.43
N ALA A 12 14.36 -15.60 -19.15
CA ALA A 12 14.62 -14.70 -18.02
C ALA A 12 16.06 -14.12 -18.02
N SER A 13 17.05 -14.99 -18.30
CA SER A 13 18.48 -14.63 -18.36
C SER A 13 18.83 -13.60 -19.44
N ARG A 14 17.95 -13.36 -20.43
CA ARG A 14 18.17 -12.43 -21.55
C ARG A 14 17.34 -11.15 -21.46
N LEU A 15 16.60 -10.93 -20.37
CA LEU A 15 15.74 -9.75 -20.22
C LEU A 15 16.54 -8.43 -20.24
N ASP A 16 17.74 -8.36 -19.65
CA ASP A 16 18.61 -7.18 -19.75
C ASP A 16 18.93 -6.84 -21.22
N SER A 17 19.28 -7.86 -22.02
CA SER A 17 19.56 -7.68 -23.45
C SER A 17 18.30 -7.27 -24.23
N PHE A 18 17.15 -7.85 -23.90
CA PHE A 18 15.88 -7.50 -24.51
C PHE A 18 15.54 -6.02 -24.28
N VAL A 19 15.65 -5.54 -23.04
CA VAL A 19 15.39 -4.13 -22.72
C VAL A 19 16.34 -3.21 -23.50
N ALA A 20 17.64 -3.52 -23.51
CA ALA A 20 18.65 -2.70 -24.17
C ALA A 20 18.47 -2.61 -25.70
N GLN A 21 18.08 -3.71 -26.35
CA GLN A 21 17.98 -3.77 -27.81
C GLN A 21 16.61 -3.32 -28.35
N TRP A 22 15.53 -3.62 -27.62
CA TRP A 22 14.16 -3.49 -28.13
C TRP A 22 13.35 -2.39 -27.45
N LEU A 23 13.57 -2.13 -26.16
CA LEU A 23 12.73 -1.19 -25.41
C LEU A 23 13.35 0.20 -25.22
N GLN A 24 14.68 0.30 -25.20
CA GLN A 24 15.32 1.61 -25.04
C GLN A 24 15.13 2.48 -26.29
N PRO A 25 14.72 3.75 -26.11
CA PRO A 25 14.58 4.68 -27.23
C PRO A 25 15.94 5.02 -27.83
N ARG A 26 15.97 5.12 -29.16
CA ARG A 26 17.16 5.58 -29.88
C ARG A 26 17.37 7.06 -29.57
N ARG A 27 18.64 7.45 -29.43
CA ARG A 27 19.00 8.82 -29.06
C ARG A 27 18.52 9.84 -30.09
N GLU A 28 18.74 9.55 -31.37
CA GLU A 28 18.37 10.42 -32.50
C GLU A 28 16.85 10.66 -32.55
N GLN A 29 16.05 9.59 -32.55
CA GLN A 29 14.59 9.69 -32.55
C GLN A 29 14.07 10.46 -31.32
N LYS A 30 14.67 10.24 -30.16
CA LYS A 30 14.31 10.98 -28.95
C LYS A 30 14.64 12.47 -29.06
N GLU A 31 15.79 12.83 -29.61
CA GLU A 31 16.19 14.22 -29.83
C GLU A 31 15.24 14.91 -30.82
N GLU A 32 14.85 14.20 -31.88
CA GLU A 32 13.89 14.69 -32.87
C GLU A 32 12.50 14.98 -32.29
N VAL A 33 11.94 14.03 -31.52
CA VAL A 33 10.65 14.23 -30.81
C VAL A 33 10.75 15.43 -29.86
N LEU A 34 11.87 15.56 -29.14
CA LEU A 34 12.07 16.67 -28.19
C LEU A 34 12.21 18.02 -28.88
N GLU A 35 12.72 18.07 -30.12
CA GLU A 35 12.78 19.28 -30.93
C GLU A 35 11.37 19.74 -31.34
N ALA A 36 10.53 18.84 -31.84
CA ALA A 36 9.14 19.18 -32.20
C ALA A 36 8.34 19.67 -30.99
N VAL A 37 8.48 18.99 -29.85
CA VAL A 37 7.85 19.39 -28.58
C VAL A 37 8.38 20.74 -28.08
N TRP A 38 9.65 21.06 -28.35
CA TRP A 38 10.22 22.35 -27.95
C TRP A 38 9.47 23.53 -28.59
N THR A 39 9.05 23.40 -29.85
CA THR A 39 8.21 24.41 -30.52
C THR A 39 6.88 24.63 -29.79
N VAL A 40 6.22 23.56 -29.36
CA VAL A 40 5.00 23.65 -28.52
C VAL A 40 5.29 24.35 -27.19
N GLN A 41 6.42 24.03 -26.55
CA GLN A 41 6.80 24.66 -25.28
C GLN A 41 7.09 26.16 -25.43
N GLN A 42 7.67 26.60 -26.55
CA GLN A 42 7.90 28.02 -26.84
C GLN A 42 6.58 28.74 -27.09
N PHE A 43 5.73 28.19 -27.97
CA PHE A 43 4.39 28.71 -28.23
C PHE A 43 3.63 28.96 -26.93
N LEU A 44 3.56 27.96 -26.05
CA LEU A 44 2.84 28.09 -24.77
C LEU A 44 3.41 29.16 -23.85
N ARG A 45 4.70 29.48 -23.93
CA ARG A 45 5.37 30.48 -23.08
C ARG A 45 5.24 31.90 -23.61
N GLU A 46 5.22 32.04 -24.92
CA GLU A 46 5.16 33.34 -25.60
C GLU A 46 3.73 33.81 -25.82
N GLU A 47 2.77 32.89 -25.95
CA GLU A 47 1.37 33.22 -26.20
C GLU A 47 0.69 33.87 -24.99
N CYS A 48 0.01 35.00 -25.24
CA CYS A 48 -0.94 35.60 -24.31
C CYS A 48 -2.35 35.05 -24.59
N PHE A 49 -2.92 34.40 -23.59
CA PHE A 49 -4.25 33.83 -23.66
C PHE A 49 -5.27 34.89 -23.20
N GLU A 50 -5.64 35.80 -24.10
CA GLU A 50 -6.75 36.74 -23.91
C GLU A 50 -8.08 36.06 -24.28
N GLY A 51 -9.07 36.08 -23.39
CA GLY A 51 -10.39 35.53 -23.69
C GLY A 51 -11.48 35.94 -22.72
N ASP A 52 -12.73 35.91 -23.21
CA ASP A 52 -13.99 36.29 -22.54
C ASP A 52 -14.39 35.40 -21.33
N CYS A 53 -13.42 34.82 -20.61
CA CYS A 53 -13.66 33.82 -19.56
C CYS A 53 -14.09 34.43 -18.21
N GLY A 54 -14.51 35.70 -18.19
CA GLY A 54 -14.82 36.46 -16.97
C GLY A 54 -13.59 36.74 -16.09
N LEU A 55 -12.39 36.52 -16.65
CA LEU A 55 -11.10 36.88 -16.07
C LEU A 55 -10.61 38.06 -16.92
N ASP A 56 -10.85 39.30 -16.47
CA ASP A 56 -10.45 40.54 -17.16
C ASP A 56 -8.92 40.75 -17.17
N GLN A 57 -8.14 39.68 -17.21
CA GLN A 57 -6.72 39.65 -16.96
C GLN A 57 -6.00 38.76 -17.98
N GLU A 58 -4.89 39.26 -18.51
CA GLU A 58 -4.02 38.51 -19.41
C GLU A 58 -3.55 37.20 -18.75
N VAL A 59 -3.95 36.07 -19.35
CA VAL A 59 -3.51 34.76 -18.88
C VAL A 59 -2.19 34.40 -19.57
N ARG A 60 -1.17 34.10 -18.77
CA ARG A 60 0.17 33.72 -19.25
C ARG A 60 0.62 32.39 -18.64
N ALA A 61 1.41 31.62 -19.38
CA ALA A 61 2.05 30.44 -18.84
C ALA A 61 3.22 30.83 -17.94
N LEU A 62 3.08 30.56 -16.64
CA LEU A 62 4.15 30.73 -15.66
C LEU A 62 5.26 29.71 -15.86
N ARG A 63 4.89 28.48 -16.25
CA ARG A 63 5.83 27.36 -16.44
C ARG A 63 5.20 26.26 -17.29
N VAL A 64 6.02 25.63 -18.13
CA VAL A 64 5.64 24.44 -18.91
C VAL A 64 6.55 23.28 -18.53
N LEU A 65 5.95 22.16 -18.13
CA LEU A 65 6.64 20.98 -17.61
C LEU A 65 6.37 19.76 -18.48
N LYS A 66 7.42 19.07 -18.90
CA LYS A 66 7.32 17.74 -19.52
C LYS A 66 7.13 16.68 -18.44
N VAL A 67 6.07 15.90 -18.56
CA VAL A 67 5.67 14.84 -17.62
C VAL A 67 5.56 13.50 -18.35
N GLY A 68 4.95 12.50 -17.72
CA GLY A 68 4.81 11.16 -18.27
C GLY A 68 6.15 10.50 -18.61
N SER A 69 6.14 9.62 -19.60
CA SER A 69 7.28 8.76 -19.95
C SER A 69 8.55 9.55 -20.32
N PHE A 70 8.39 10.66 -21.06
CA PHE A 70 9.51 11.53 -21.46
C PHE A 70 10.06 12.34 -20.29
N GLY A 71 9.19 12.87 -19.41
CA GLY A 71 9.60 13.59 -18.21
C GLY A 71 10.29 12.70 -17.18
N ASN A 72 9.80 11.47 -17.04
CA ASN A 72 10.27 10.49 -16.05
C ASN A 72 11.52 9.73 -16.52
N GLY A 73 11.82 9.75 -17.82
CA GLY A 73 12.89 8.93 -18.41
C GLY A 73 12.54 7.44 -18.47
N THR A 74 11.25 7.12 -18.60
CA THR A 74 10.71 5.75 -18.76
C THR A 74 10.11 5.51 -20.15
N ALA A 75 10.29 6.45 -21.09
CA ALA A 75 9.91 6.29 -22.50
C ALA A 75 10.46 4.99 -23.10
N LEU A 76 9.60 4.30 -23.85
CA LEU A 76 9.92 3.14 -24.67
C LEU A 76 10.34 3.59 -26.06
N ARG A 77 10.87 2.66 -26.85
CA ARG A 77 11.36 2.92 -28.20
C ARG A 77 10.30 3.50 -29.15
N ASN A 78 9.06 3.03 -29.06
CA ASN A 78 7.97 3.48 -29.93
C ASN A 78 7.04 4.47 -29.21
N THR A 79 7.49 5.12 -28.13
CA THR A 79 6.65 6.10 -27.43
C THR A 79 6.57 7.39 -28.25
N LEU A 80 5.40 7.64 -28.82
CA LEU A 80 5.08 8.83 -29.62
C LEU A 80 4.12 9.78 -28.89
N GLU A 81 3.88 9.57 -27.59
CA GLU A 81 3.01 10.40 -26.78
C GLU A 81 3.82 11.24 -25.78
N VAL A 82 3.57 12.56 -25.76
CA VAL A 82 4.26 13.52 -24.91
C VAL A 82 3.25 14.34 -24.12
N GLU A 83 3.35 14.25 -22.80
CA GLU A 83 2.47 14.99 -21.89
C GLU A 83 3.17 16.26 -21.38
N LEU A 84 2.44 17.38 -21.43
CA LEU A 84 2.84 18.69 -20.98
C LEU A 84 1.85 19.21 -19.94
N VAL A 85 2.36 19.65 -18.79
CA VAL A 85 1.59 20.40 -17.79
C VAL A 85 1.95 21.87 -17.91
N VAL A 86 0.93 22.72 -18.02
CA VAL A 86 1.07 24.18 -18.16
C VAL A 86 0.52 24.87 -16.93
N PHE A 87 1.40 25.51 -16.18
CA PHE A 87 1.03 26.30 -15.02
C PHE A 87 0.64 27.70 -15.45
N LEU A 88 -0.60 28.11 -15.18
CA LEU A 88 -1.17 29.37 -15.65
C LEU A 88 -1.25 30.42 -14.54
N SER A 89 -1.12 31.69 -14.90
CA SER A 89 -1.17 32.83 -13.97
C SER A 89 -2.56 33.08 -13.38
N CYS A 90 -3.62 32.66 -14.06
CA CYS A 90 -5.02 32.90 -13.69
C CYS A 90 -5.54 31.99 -12.58
N PHE A 91 -4.83 30.92 -12.26
CA PHE A 91 -5.21 30.03 -11.17
C PHE A 91 -4.48 30.46 -9.90
N HIS A 92 -5.25 30.86 -8.88
CA HIS A 92 -4.73 31.20 -7.55
C HIS A 92 -5.12 30.18 -6.48
N SER A 93 -6.04 29.26 -6.79
CA SER A 93 -6.44 28.15 -5.92
C SER A 93 -6.95 26.95 -6.74
N PHE A 94 -7.02 25.78 -6.10
CA PHE A 94 -7.62 24.57 -6.67
C PHE A 94 -9.09 24.77 -7.08
N GLN A 95 -9.86 25.56 -6.33
CA GLN A 95 -11.25 25.86 -6.65
C GLN A 95 -11.37 26.72 -7.93
N GLN A 96 -10.44 27.66 -8.14
CA GLN A 96 -10.40 28.44 -9.36
C GLN A 96 -10.00 27.60 -10.57
N GLU A 97 -9.02 26.69 -10.41
CA GLU A 97 -8.68 25.71 -11.45
C GLU A 97 -9.92 24.91 -11.83
N ALA A 98 -10.61 24.28 -10.88
CA ALA A 98 -11.80 23.50 -11.16
C ALA A 98 -12.92 24.29 -11.87
N LYS A 99 -13.11 25.57 -11.49
CA LYS A 99 -14.15 26.42 -12.09
C LYS A 99 -13.84 26.84 -13.53
N HIS A 100 -12.57 27.14 -13.82
CA HIS A 100 -12.17 27.75 -15.09
C HIS A 100 -11.44 26.77 -16.04
N HIS A 101 -11.20 25.52 -15.63
CA HIS A 101 -10.45 24.50 -16.39
C HIS A 101 -10.93 24.37 -17.84
N GLN A 102 -12.24 24.17 -18.03
CA GLN A 102 -12.84 23.96 -19.37
C GLN A 102 -12.77 25.21 -20.26
N ALA A 103 -12.91 26.40 -19.67
CA ALA A 103 -12.78 27.66 -20.41
C ALA A 103 -11.34 27.84 -20.92
N ILE A 104 -10.36 27.50 -20.08
CA ILE A 104 -8.93 27.54 -20.44
C ILE A 104 -8.58 26.50 -21.52
N LEU A 105 -9.07 25.26 -21.40
CA LEU A 105 -8.87 24.24 -22.44
C LEU A 105 -9.41 24.71 -23.80
N SER A 106 -10.61 25.30 -23.81
CA SER A 106 -11.22 25.88 -25.01
C SER A 106 -10.40 27.02 -25.60
N LEU A 107 -9.77 27.83 -24.75
CA LEU A 107 -8.90 28.94 -25.15
C LEU A 107 -7.58 28.44 -25.76
N ILE A 108 -6.93 27.45 -25.12
CA ILE A 108 -5.74 26.79 -25.66
C ILE A 108 -6.05 26.16 -27.01
N TRP A 109 -7.16 25.43 -27.11
CA TRP A 109 -7.61 24.80 -28.35
C TRP A 109 -7.75 25.80 -29.50
N LYS A 110 -8.41 26.95 -29.26
CA LYS A 110 -8.55 28.02 -30.26
C LYS A 110 -7.19 28.58 -30.69
N LYS A 111 -6.27 28.79 -29.75
CA LYS A 111 -4.96 29.40 -30.02
C LYS A 111 -4.01 28.46 -30.74
N LEU A 112 -4.11 27.15 -30.55
CA LEU A 112 -3.33 26.15 -31.29
C LEU A 112 -3.53 26.29 -32.81
N TRP A 113 -4.78 26.47 -33.26
CA TRP A 113 -5.11 26.67 -34.68
C TRP A 113 -4.60 27.98 -35.28
N CYS A 114 -4.30 28.99 -34.45
CA CYS A 114 -3.74 30.26 -34.90
C CYS A 114 -2.21 30.24 -35.03
N CYS A 115 -1.53 29.23 -34.47
CA CYS A 115 -0.08 29.19 -34.42
C CYS A 115 0.53 28.68 -35.75
N ARG A 116 1.19 29.57 -36.49
CA ARG A 116 1.83 29.23 -37.78
C ARG A 116 2.92 28.17 -37.65
N ASP A 117 3.69 28.20 -36.56
CA ASP A 117 4.79 27.25 -36.35
C ASP A 117 4.27 25.83 -36.10
N LEU A 118 3.14 25.69 -35.40
CA LEU A 118 2.50 24.39 -35.19
C LEU A 118 1.83 23.88 -36.46
N LEU A 119 1.19 24.77 -37.24
CA LEU A 119 0.66 24.42 -38.56
C LEU A 119 1.78 23.94 -39.50
N ALA A 120 2.97 24.55 -39.43
CA ALA A 120 4.14 24.12 -40.20
C ALA A 120 4.68 22.74 -39.76
N LEU A 121 4.39 22.30 -38.53
CA LEU A 121 4.65 20.95 -38.04
C LEU A 121 3.51 19.96 -38.36
N GLY A 122 2.52 20.32 -39.19
CA GLY A 122 1.42 19.43 -39.53
C GLY A 122 0.48 19.14 -38.36
N LEU A 123 0.04 20.21 -37.66
CA LEU A 123 -0.93 20.11 -36.58
C LEU A 123 -2.25 19.47 -37.06
N GLU A 124 -2.62 18.33 -36.47
CA GLU A 124 -3.82 17.56 -36.78
C GLU A 124 -4.51 17.06 -35.49
N ASP A 125 -5.72 16.49 -35.64
CA ASP A 125 -6.49 15.81 -34.58
C ASP A 125 -6.62 16.55 -33.24
N VAL A 126 -6.84 17.87 -33.28
CA VAL A 126 -6.95 18.68 -32.05
C VAL A 126 -8.30 18.44 -31.37
N GLU A 127 -8.30 17.75 -30.24
CA GLU A 127 -9.50 17.38 -29.47
C GLU A 127 -9.35 17.70 -27.98
N ILE A 128 -10.47 17.95 -27.31
CA ILE A 128 -10.53 18.05 -25.84
C ILE A 128 -11.05 16.71 -25.32
N VAL A 129 -10.20 15.97 -24.61
CA VAL A 129 -10.53 14.66 -24.07
C VAL A 129 -10.99 14.79 -22.63
N GLN A 130 -12.14 14.20 -22.33
CA GLN A 130 -12.68 14.15 -20.97
C GLN A 130 -11.98 13.07 -20.15
N GLY A 131 -11.50 13.44 -18.95
CA GLY A 131 -10.66 12.58 -18.12
C GLY A 131 -10.52 13.11 -16.70
N VAL A 132 -9.51 12.61 -15.97
CA VAL A 132 -9.17 13.07 -14.63
C VAL A 132 -7.71 13.55 -14.62
N PRO A 133 -7.45 14.84 -14.91
CA PRO A 133 -8.36 15.87 -15.42
C PRO A 133 -8.47 15.88 -16.96
N ASP A 134 -9.39 16.70 -17.47
CA ASP A 134 -9.57 16.95 -18.90
C ASP A 134 -8.31 17.59 -19.53
N ALA A 135 -8.03 17.25 -20.78
CA ALA A 135 -6.80 17.65 -21.47
C ALA A 135 -7.07 18.00 -22.94
N VAL A 136 -6.21 18.84 -23.53
CA VAL A 136 -6.16 19.02 -24.99
C VAL A 136 -5.17 18.02 -25.57
N ILE A 137 -5.60 17.23 -26.54
CA ILE A 137 -4.76 16.28 -27.27
C ILE A 137 -4.71 16.71 -28.73
N PHE A 138 -3.54 16.61 -29.36
CA PHE A 138 -3.35 16.87 -30.78
C PHE A 138 -2.14 16.11 -31.31
N THR A 139 -2.00 16.05 -32.63
CA THR A 139 -0.87 15.42 -33.30
C THR A 139 -0.03 16.47 -34.03
N ILE A 140 1.30 16.30 -33.99
CA ILE A 140 2.28 17.08 -34.75
C ILE A 140 3.31 16.13 -35.35
N GLN A 141 4.00 16.54 -36.41
CA GLN A 141 5.02 15.75 -37.08
C GLN A 141 6.42 16.19 -36.67
N THR A 142 7.34 15.23 -36.66
CA THR A 142 8.77 15.53 -36.58
C THR A 142 9.28 16.22 -37.86
N ARG A 143 10.36 16.99 -37.73
CA ARG A 143 10.90 17.76 -38.86
C ARG A 143 11.65 16.92 -39.90
N GLN A 144 12.32 15.85 -39.49
CA GLN A 144 13.20 15.09 -40.39
C GLN A 144 12.49 13.84 -40.93
N THR A 145 11.82 13.10 -40.05
CA THR A 145 11.19 11.81 -40.37
C THR A 145 9.70 11.91 -40.68
N ALA A 146 9.07 13.06 -40.42
CA ALA A 146 7.63 13.27 -40.52
C ALA A 146 6.80 12.21 -39.76
N GLU A 147 7.36 11.69 -38.65
CA GLU A 147 6.67 10.77 -37.76
C GLU A 147 5.62 11.54 -36.93
N PRO A 148 4.38 11.05 -36.84
CA PRO A 148 3.35 11.70 -36.02
C PRO A 148 3.61 11.47 -34.53
N ILE A 149 3.50 12.55 -33.75
CA ILE A 149 3.66 12.61 -32.30
C ILE A 149 2.36 13.15 -31.71
N THR A 150 1.80 12.44 -30.75
CA THR A 150 0.66 12.90 -29.96
C THR A 150 1.15 13.74 -28.79
N VAL A 151 0.63 14.94 -28.64
CA VAL A 151 0.94 15.85 -27.53
C VAL A 151 -0.33 16.10 -26.71
N THR A 152 -0.22 15.92 -25.40
CA THR A 152 -1.29 16.15 -24.43
C THR A 152 -0.94 17.34 -23.56
N ILE A 153 -1.82 18.34 -23.48
CA ILE A 153 -1.66 19.54 -22.65
C ILE A 153 -2.70 19.54 -21.54
N VAL A 154 -2.21 19.69 -20.31
CA VAL A 154 -3.04 19.81 -19.11
C VAL A 154 -2.73 21.14 -18.40
N PRO A 155 -3.69 22.08 -18.32
CA PRO A 155 -3.52 23.30 -17.53
C PRO A 155 -3.62 22.96 -16.03
N ALA A 156 -2.86 23.66 -15.19
CA ALA A 156 -2.81 23.37 -13.76
C ALA A 156 -2.53 24.60 -12.89
N TYR A 157 -3.06 24.62 -11.67
CA TYR A 157 -2.68 25.59 -10.65
C TYR A 157 -1.27 25.32 -10.16
N ARG A 158 -0.46 26.37 -10.05
CA ARG A 158 0.89 26.31 -9.49
C ARG A 158 0.87 26.32 -7.96
N ALA A 159 0.45 25.21 -7.36
CA ALA A 159 0.42 25.02 -5.91
C ALA A 159 1.82 24.97 -5.27
N LEU A 160 2.84 24.61 -6.05
CA LEU A 160 4.22 24.49 -5.60
C LEU A 160 5.03 25.75 -5.91
N GLY A 161 5.71 26.29 -4.90
CA GLY A 161 6.61 27.44 -5.03
C GLY A 161 7.80 27.20 -5.98
N PRO A 162 8.59 28.25 -6.31
CA PRO A 162 9.75 28.12 -7.17
C PRO A 162 10.80 27.19 -6.54
N SER A 163 11.04 26.04 -7.19
CA SER A 163 12.11 25.07 -6.93
C SER A 163 11.89 24.11 -5.75
N VAL A 164 11.13 23.03 -5.98
CA VAL A 164 11.08 21.87 -5.06
C VAL A 164 12.10 20.82 -5.50
N SER A 165 13.32 20.90 -4.96
CA SER A 165 14.36 19.87 -5.11
C SER A 165 14.11 18.70 -4.15
N ASN A 166 13.21 17.77 -4.48
CA ASN A 166 12.87 16.60 -3.63
C ASN A 166 12.48 16.92 -2.17
N THR A 167 12.30 18.18 -1.81
CA THR A 167 11.91 18.64 -0.48
C THR A 167 10.42 18.43 -0.27
N GLN A 168 10.04 18.25 0.98
CA GLN A 168 8.64 18.09 1.35
C GLN A 168 7.92 19.45 1.19
N PRO A 169 6.81 19.53 0.45
CA PRO A 169 5.98 20.73 0.41
C PRO A 169 5.43 21.10 1.79
N HIS A 170 5.09 22.38 1.94
CA HIS A 170 4.43 22.88 3.15
C HIS A 170 3.06 22.17 3.33
N PRO A 171 2.73 21.66 4.53
CA PRO A 171 1.51 20.87 4.75
C PRO A 171 0.20 21.56 4.29
N GLU A 172 0.15 22.88 4.40
CA GLU A 172 -0.96 23.77 4.07
C GLU A 172 -1.36 23.68 2.59
N VAL A 173 -0.43 23.31 1.71
CA VAL A 173 -0.73 23.02 0.30
C VAL A 173 -1.64 21.80 0.19
N TYR A 174 -1.40 20.75 0.97
CA TYR A 174 -2.27 19.56 0.98
C TYR A 174 -3.55 19.78 1.78
N VAL A 175 -3.51 20.61 2.82
CA VAL A 175 -4.74 21.01 3.54
C VAL A 175 -5.68 21.74 2.59
N SER A 176 -5.19 22.73 1.85
CA SER A 176 -6.02 23.46 0.88
C SER A 176 -6.49 22.57 -0.28
N LEU A 177 -5.69 21.59 -0.71
CA LEU A 177 -6.11 20.56 -1.66
C LEU A 177 -7.29 19.72 -1.13
N ILE A 178 -7.21 19.26 0.13
CA ILE A 178 -8.25 18.45 0.76
C ILE A 178 -9.55 19.26 0.95
N GLU A 179 -9.41 20.52 1.35
CA GLU A 179 -10.53 21.47 1.55
C GLU A 179 -11.15 21.95 0.22
N ALA A 180 -10.45 21.80 -0.91
CA ALA A 180 -11.01 22.11 -2.22
C ALA A 180 -12.12 21.15 -2.65
N HIS A 181 -12.27 19.99 -1.98
CA HIS A 181 -13.32 19.00 -2.23
C HIS A 181 -13.46 18.58 -3.71
N GLY A 182 -12.36 18.62 -4.45
CA GLY A 182 -12.32 18.17 -5.84
C GLY A 182 -12.41 16.65 -5.97
N TYR A 183 -12.69 16.20 -7.19
CA TYR A 183 -12.64 14.77 -7.50
C TYR A 183 -11.20 14.23 -7.28
N PRO A 184 -11.02 13.06 -6.64
CA PRO A 184 -9.71 12.48 -6.37
C PRO A 184 -8.79 12.43 -7.62
N GLY A 185 -7.62 13.06 -7.54
CA GLY A 185 -6.64 13.11 -8.63
C GLY A 185 -6.84 14.19 -9.68
N ASN A 186 -7.95 14.95 -9.64
CA ASN A 186 -8.20 16.00 -10.61
C ASN A 186 -7.13 17.12 -10.58
N PHE A 187 -6.54 17.36 -9.42
CA PHE A 187 -5.49 18.37 -9.21
C PHE A 187 -4.08 17.77 -9.16
N SER A 188 -3.92 16.47 -9.50
CA SER A 188 -2.59 15.84 -9.56
C SER A 188 -1.60 16.57 -10.49
N PRO A 189 -2.01 17.24 -11.60
CA PRO A 189 -1.09 18.06 -12.40
C PRO A 189 -0.39 19.19 -11.63
N SER A 190 -1.01 19.76 -10.59
CA SER A 190 -0.38 20.75 -9.72
C SER A 190 0.86 20.19 -9.00
N PHE A 191 0.92 18.86 -8.82
CA PHE A 191 2.01 18.13 -8.18
C PHE A 191 2.88 17.34 -9.15
N SER A 192 2.73 17.57 -10.46
CA SER A 192 3.45 16.84 -11.51
C SER A 192 4.98 16.93 -11.41
N GLU A 193 5.51 18.01 -10.84
CA GLU A 193 6.95 18.13 -10.54
C GLU A 193 7.41 17.06 -9.53
N LEU A 194 6.61 16.79 -8.50
CA LEU A 194 6.89 15.80 -7.47
C LEU A 194 6.75 14.39 -8.02
N GLN A 195 5.68 14.10 -8.76
CA GLN A 195 5.48 12.82 -9.45
C GLN A 195 6.69 12.51 -10.36
N ARG A 196 7.11 13.49 -11.15
CA ARG A 196 8.28 13.37 -12.01
C ARG A 196 9.55 13.14 -11.21
N ASN A 197 9.77 13.91 -10.15
CA ASN A 197 10.97 13.81 -9.33
C ASN A 197 11.09 12.47 -8.60
N PHE A 198 9.95 11.89 -8.16
CA PHE A 198 9.85 10.57 -7.55
C PHE A 198 10.36 9.46 -8.48
N MET A 199 10.08 9.62 -9.78
CA MET A 199 10.53 8.70 -10.81
C MET A 199 11.97 9.01 -11.25
N LYS A 200 12.28 10.28 -11.56
CA LYS A 200 13.48 10.68 -12.32
C LYS A 200 14.79 10.28 -11.66
N HIS A 201 14.87 10.33 -10.33
CA HIS A 201 16.11 10.09 -9.57
C HIS A 201 16.34 8.61 -9.19
N ARG A 202 15.69 7.66 -9.89
CA ARG A 202 15.84 6.23 -9.64
C ARG A 202 16.97 5.59 -10.46
N PRO A 203 17.60 4.49 -9.99
CA PRO A 203 18.71 3.85 -10.68
C PRO A 203 18.37 3.43 -12.12
N THR A 204 19.36 3.44 -13.00
CA THR A 204 19.20 3.04 -14.43
C THR A 204 18.62 1.64 -14.57
N LYS A 205 19.02 0.69 -13.71
CA LYS A 205 18.48 -0.68 -13.75
C LYS A 205 17.00 -0.76 -13.36
N LEU A 206 16.55 0.07 -12.42
CA LEU A 206 15.12 0.22 -12.11
C LEU A 206 14.36 0.86 -13.27
N LYS A 207 14.96 1.81 -13.99
CA LYS A 207 14.39 2.34 -15.24
C LYS A 207 14.24 1.27 -16.31
N SER A 208 15.15 0.32 -16.40
CA SER A 208 15.02 -0.84 -17.28
C SER A 208 13.84 -1.74 -16.87
N LEU A 209 13.66 -2.00 -15.57
CA LEU A 209 12.52 -2.77 -15.07
C LEU A 209 11.18 -2.06 -15.34
N LEU A 210 11.11 -0.75 -15.10
CA LEU A 210 9.92 0.06 -15.40
C LEU A 210 9.53 -0.02 -16.89
N ARG A 211 10.52 0.06 -17.79
CA ARG A 211 10.27 -0.13 -19.24
C ARG A 211 9.77 -1.53 -19.55
N LEU A 212 10.33 -2.55 -18.92
CA LEU A 212 9.92 -3.94 -19.13
C LEU A 212 8.47 -4.17 -18.71
N VAL A 213 8.09 -3.71 -17.51
CA VAL A 213 6.71 -3.80 -17.00
C VAL A 213 5.76 -2.97 -17.85
N LYS A 214 6.15 -1.75 -18.25
CA LYS A 214 5.35 -0.91 -19.14
C LYS A 214 5.12 -1.57 -20.50
N HIS A 215 6.17 -2.10 -21.13
CA HIS A 215 6.06 -2.83 -22.39
C HIS A 215 5.13 -4.04 -22.27
N TRP A 216 5.30 -4.86 -21.21
CA TRP A 216 4.39 -5.96 -20.92
C TRP A 216 2.94 -5.49 -20.82
N TYR A 217 2.71 -4.38 -20.11
CA TYR A 217 1.38 -3.85 -19.87
C TYR A 217 0.72 -3.35 -21.16
N LEU A 218 1.45 -2.60 -21.98
CA LEU A 218 0.94 -2.07 -23.25
C LEU A 218 0.61 -3.20 -24.25
N GLU A 219 1.53 -4.14 -24.46
CA GLU A 219 1.41 -5.17 -25.51
C GLU A 219 0.51 -6.35 -25.10
N TYR A 220 0.60 -6.81 -23.85
CA TYR A 220 -0.05 -8.05 -23.42
C TYR A 220 -1.35 -7.81 -22.64
N VAL A 221 -1.60 -6.57 -22.20
CA VAL A 221 -2.82 -6.21 -21.46
C VAL A 221 -3.65 -5.19 -22.22
N LYS A 222 -3.16 -3.96 -22.42
CA LYS A 222 -3.93 -2.90 -23.10
C LYS A 222 -4.29 -3.24 -24.53
N ALA A 223 -3.33 -3.68 -25.35
CA ALA A 223 -3.60 -4.04 -26.75
C ALA A 223 -4.58 -5.22 -26.89
N ARG A 224 -4.65 -6.12 -25.90
CA ARG A 224 -5.58 -7.26 -25.90
C ARG A 224 -6.97 -6.93 -25.38
N CYS A 225 -7.10 -5.88 -24.57
CA CYS A 225 -8.35 -5.47 -23.93
C CYS A 225 -8.56 -3.94 -24.03
N PRO A 226 -8.59 -3.34 -25.25
CA PRO A 226 -8.56 -1.88 -25.41
C PRO A 226 -9.82 -1.18 -24.90
N ARG A 227 -10.95 -1.89 -24.84
CA ARG A 227 -12.24 -1.36 -24.36
C ARG A 227 -12.44 -1.47 -22.85
N ALA A 228 -11.54 -2.16 -22.14
CA ALA A 228 -11.65 -2.32 -20.70
C ALA A 228 -11.06 -1.10 -19.98
N ALA A 229 -11.69 -0.67 -18.89
CA ALA A 229 -11.15 0.32 -17.97
C ALA A 229 -9.98 -0.28 -17.17
N LEU A 230 -8.81 -0.36 -17.80
CA LEU A 230 -7.57 -0.87 -17.21
C LEU A 230 -6.85 0.24 -16.42
N PRO A 231 -6.06 -0.10 -15.38
CA PRO A 231 -5.37 0.91 -14.57
C PRO A 231 -4.39 1.78 -15.39
N PRO A 232 -4.07 3.01 -14.94
CA PRO A 232 -3.10 3.83 -15.62
C PRO A 232 -1.70 3.19 -15.56
N ASP A 233 -0.86 3.45 -16.56
CA ASP A 233 0.55 2.98 -16.58
C ASP A 233 1.28 3.38 -15.29
N TYR A 234 0.95 4.58 -14.78
CA TYR A 234 1.50 5.14 -13.56
C TYR A 234 1.28 4.24 -12.33
N ALA A 235 0.14 3.54 -12.23
CA ALA A 235 -0.10 2.61 -11.13
C ALA A 235 0.86 1.41 -11.16
N LEU A 236 1.19 0.91 -12.35
CA LEU A 236 2.17 -0.16 -12.55
C LEU A 236 3.60 0.33 -12.29
N GLU A 237 3.92 1.57 -12.68
CA GLU A 237 5.21 2.19 -12.36
C GLU A 237 5.41 2.33 -10.84
N LEU A 238 4.40 2.78 -10.11
CA LEU A 238 4.42 2.88 -8.64
C LEU A 238 4.51 1.51 -7.97
N LEU A 239 3.77 0.51 -8.45
CA LEU A 239 3.86 -0.86 -7.95
C LEU A 239 5.26 -1.45 -8.16
N THR A 240 5.89 -1.17 -9.30
CA THR A 240 7.25 -1.61 -9.62
C THR A 240 8.28 -0.97 -8.71
N ILE A 241 8.15 0.34 -8.44
CA ILE A 241 9.01 1.03 -7.47
C ILE A 241 8.83 0.42 -6.08
N TYR A 242 7.58 0.17 -5.67
CA TYR A 242 7.30 -0.46 -4.37
C TYR A 242 7.95 -1.84 -4.25
N ALA A 243 7.83 -2.68 -5.29
CA ALA A 243 8.44 -4.01 -5.31
C ALA A 243 9.96 -3.93 -5.12
N TRP A 244 10.62 -3.01 -5.82
CA TRP A 244 12.06 -2.78 -5.69
C TRP A 244 12.43 -2.21 -4.32
N GLU A 245 11.77 -1.15 -3.83
CA GLU A 245 12.06 -0.55 -2.51
C GLU A 245 11.97 -1.58 -1.39
N MET A 246 10.93 -2.43 -1.40
CA MET A 246 10.68 -3.41 -0.34
C MET A 246 11.47 -4.71 -0.51
N GLY A 247 11.67 -5.16 -1.76
CA GLY A 247 12.28 -6.43 -2.09
C GLY A 247 13.81 -6.40 -2.05
N THR A 248 14.41 -5.29 -2.47
CA THR A 248 15.87 -5.13 -2.56
C THR A 248 16.44 -4.13 -1.55
N GLN A 249 15.58 -3.47 -0.76
CA GLN A 249 16.00 -2.38 0.13
C GLN A 249 16.71 -1.23 -0.63
N GLU A 250 16.17 -0.89 -1.80
CA GLU A 250 16.69 0.15 -2.69
C GLU A 250 18.08 -0.15 -3.30
N ASP A 251 18.45 -1.44 -3.42
CA ASP A 251 19.72 -1.83 -4.05
C ASP A 251 19.75 -1.43 -5.54
N LYS A 252 20.88 -0.89 -5.98
CA LYS A 252 21.16 -0.55 -7.38
C LYS A 252 21.40 -1.79 -8.24
N SER A 253 21.82 -2.90 -7.63
CA SER A 253 22.12 -4.17 -8.29
C SER A 253 21.06 -5.22 -7.93
N PHE A 254 20.32 -5.69 -8.93
CA PHE A 254 19.31 -6.74 -8.77
C PHE A 254 19.04 -7.44 -10.11
N GLY A 255 18.41 -8.63 -10.10
CA GLY A 255 17.97 -9.34 -11.31
C GLY A 255 16.71 -8.73 -11.92
N LEU A 256 16.71 -8.42 -13.23
CA LEU A 256 15.52 -7.90 -13.90
C LEU A 256 14.40 -8.93 -13.95
N ASP A 257 14.76 -10.19 -14.10
CA ASP A 257 13.90 -11.38 -14.05
C ASP A 257 13.21 -11.55 -12.70
N GLU A 258 13.96 -11.49 -11.60
CA GLU A 258 13.40 -11.55 -10.24
C GLU A 258 12.44 -10.38 -10.00
N GLY A 259 12.85 -9.17 -10.39
CA GLY A 259 12.03 -7.97 -10.24
C GLY A 259 10.75 -8.02 -11.07
N PHE A 260 10.84 -8.48 -12.31
CA PHE A 260 9.68 -8.63 -13.20
C PHE A 260 8.71 -9.67 -12.65
N THR A 261 9.23 -10.83 -12.22
CA THR A 261 8.44 -11.90 -11.60
C THR A 261 7.74 -11.41 -10.33
N THR A 262 8.45 -10.65 -9.48
CA THR A 262 7.89 -10.04 -8.26
C THR A 262 6.71 -9.12 -8.57
N VAL A 263 6.81 -8.28 -9.61
CA VAL A 263 5.70 -7.41 -10.02
C VAL A 263 4.50 -8.24 -10.49
N MET A 264 4.73 -9.30 -11.28
CA MET A 264 3.64 -10.19 -11.71
C MET A 264 2.93 -10.88 -10.55
N GLU A 265 3.66 -11.29 -9.51
CA GLU A 265 3.06 -11.88 -8.31
C GLU A 265 2.24 -10.86 -7.51
N LEU A 266 2.73 -9.62 -7.35
CA LEU A 266 1.97 -8.56 -6.70
C LEU A 266 0.68 -8.23 -7.44
N LEU A 267 0.70 -8.26 -8.78
CA LEU A 267 -0.48 -8.07 -9.61
C LEU A 267 -1.51 -9.19 -9.42
N ARG A 268 -1.07 -10.44 -9.22
CA ARG A 268 -1.96 -11.56 -8.90
C ARG A 268 -2.66 -11.36 -7.56
N GLU A 269 -1.99 -10.73 -6.61
CA GLU A 269 -2.47 -10.49 -5.25
C GLU A 269 -3.03 -9.07 -5.03
N TYR A 270 -3.49 -8.40 -6.09
CA TYR A 270 -3.94 -7.00 -6.05
C TYR A 270 -4.96 -6.69 -4.93
N LYS A 271 -5.82 -7.67 -4.58
CA LYS A 271 -6.82 -7.56 -3.50
C LYS A 271 -6.23 -7.34 -2.10
N PHE A 272 -4.92 -7.50 -1.93
CA PHE A 272 -4.20 -7.27 -0.68
C PHE A 272 -3.26 -6.07 -0.73
N LEU A 273 -3.19 -5.35 -1.85
CA LEU A 273 -2.29 -4.21 -1.98
C LEU A 273 -2.82 -3.02 -1.20
N CYS A 274 -1.98 -2.52 -0.29
CA CYS A 274 -2.18 -1.26 0.42
C CYS A 274 -0.84 -0.52 0.48
N ILE A 275 -0.58 0.27 -0.55
CA ILE A 275 0.70 0.93 -0.81
C ILE A 275 0.49 2.45 -0.71
N TYR A 276 1.39 3.10 0.03
CA TYR A 276 1.48 4.55 0.11
C TYR A 276 2.93 4.93 0.48
N TRP A 277 3.27 6.20 0.27
CA TRP A 277 4.54 6.78 0.66
C TRP A 277 4.31 7.98 1.56
N THR A 278 5.25 8.26 2.45
CA THR A 278 5.29 9.50 3.23
C THR A 278 6.46 10.38 2.79
N LYS A 279 6.71 10.43 1.48
CA LYS A 279 7.85 11.15 0.89
C LYS A 279 7.61 12.65 0.81
N TYR A 280 6.43 13.05 0.32
CA TYR A 280 6.06 14.46 0.15
C TYR A 280 4.97 14.92 1.12
N TYR A 281 4.27 14.01 1.79
CA TYR A 281 3.35 14.32 2.89
C TYR A 281 3.57 13.33 4.05
N THR A 282 3.29 13.74 5.28
CA THR A 282 3.49 12.91 6.47
C THR A 282 2.26 12.96 7.39
N PHE A 283 2.23 12.06 8.37
CA PHE A 283 1.17 12.01 9.38
C PHE A 283 1.33 13.04 10.52
N GLN A 284 2.19 14.06 10.36
CA GLN A 284 2.39 15.09 11.39
C GLN A 284 1.20 16.06 11.45
N ASN A 285 0.69 16.49 10.29
CA ASN A 285 -0.50 17.34 10.23
C ASN A 285 -1.77 16.49 10.43
N PRO A 286 -2.67 16.87 11.36
CA PRO A 286 -3.85 16.06 11.70
C PRO A 286 -4.84 15.93 10.54
N VAL A 287 -5.03 16.97 9.72
CA VAL A 287 -5.96 16.96 8.58
C VAL A 287 -5.48 15.95 7.53
N ILE A 288 -4.21 16.03 7.15
CA ILE A 288 -3.59 15.08 6.19
C ILE A 288 -3.65 13.67 6.75
N LYS A 289 -3.31 13.50 8.04
CA LYS A 289 -3.30 12.19 8.70
C LYS A 289 -4.66 11.53 8.68
N ASP A 290 -5.71 12.26 9.07
CA ASP A 290 -7.07 11.72 9.12
C ASP A 290 -7.61 11.46 7.72
N PHE A 291 -7.26 12.30 6.74
CA PHE A 291 -7.64 12.09 5.35
C PHE A 291 -6.98 10.83 4.75
N VAL A 292 -5.65 10.69 4.86
CA VAL A 292 -4.93 9.51 4.36
C VAL A 292 -5.41 8.25 5.07
N ARG A 293 -5.70 8.31 6.38
CA ARG A 293 -6.31 7.17 7.09
C ARG A 293 -7.66 6.75 6.51
N LYS A 294 -8.50 7.70 6.11
CA LYS A 294 -9.76 7.40 5.41
C LYS A 294 -9.51 6.74 4.06
N GLN A 295 -8.51 7.21 3.30
CA GLN A 295 -8.10 6.60 2.03
C GLN A 295 -7.66 5.14 2.23
N LEU A 296 -6.80 4.87 3.22
CA LEU A 296 -6.28 3.52 3.50
C LEU A 296 -7.34 2.51 3.98
N LYS A 297 -8.56 2.97 4.29
CA LYS A 297 -9.70 2.12 4.66
C LYS A 297 -10.61 1.74 3.49
N ARG A 298 -10.39 2.32 2.30
CA ARG A 298 -11.18 2.06 1.10
C ARG A 298 -10.99 0.62 0.58
N ASP A 299 -11.77 0.28 -0.44
CA ASP A 299 -11.62 -0.98 -1.15
C ASP A 299 -10.27 -1.06 -1.87
N ARG A 300 -9.68 -2.25 -1.82
CA ARG A 300 -8.38 -2.54 -2.43
C ARG A 300 -8.53 -2.86 -3.91
N PRO A 301 -7.49 -2.64 -4.74
CA PRO A 301 -6.14 -2.21 -4.40
C PRO A 301 -6.04 -0.73 -4.02
N ILE A 302 -5.20 -0.42 -3.04
CA ILE A 302 -4.84 0.96 -2.69
C ILE A 302 -3.39 1.18 -3.10
N ILE A 303 -3.17 2.10 -4.04
CA ILE A 303 -1.86 2.63 -4.38
C ILE A 303 -2.01 4.15 -4.34
N LEU A 304 -1.65 4.74 -3.21
CA LEU A 304 -1.77 6.19 -3.02
C LEU A 304 -0.60 6.89 -3.70
N ASP A 305 -0.91 7.92 -4.49
CA ASP A 305 0.11 8.71 -5.18
C ASP A 305 1.08 9.33 -4.14
N PRO A 306 2.41 9.15 -4.29
CA PRO A 306 3.39 9.74 -3.38
C PRO A 306 3.34 11.27 -3.33
N ALA A 307 2.84 11.93 -4.39
CA ALA A 307 2.75 13.37 -4.55
C ALA A 307 1.37 13.96 -4.26
N ASP A 308 0.30 13.16 -4.31
CA ASP A 308 -1.08 13.60 -4.09
C ASP A 308 -1.79 12.66 -3.10
N PRO A 309 -2.01 13.08 -1.84
CA PRO A 309 -2.66 12.24 -0.83
C PRO A 309 -4.14 11.99 -1.10
N THR A 310 -4.74 12.66 -2.09
CA THR A 310 -6.14 12.46 -2.51
C THR A 310 -6.30 11.38 -3.55
N HIS A 311 -5.24 11.06 -4.29
CA HIS A 311 -5.34 10.22 -5.48
C HIS A 311 -4.91 8.77 -5.21
N ASN A 312 -5.89 7.88 -5.04
CA ASN A 312 -5.65 6.45 -5.17
C ASN A 312 -5.59 6.08 -6.66
N VAL A 313 -4.38 5.93 -7.21
CA VAL A 313 -4.17 5.67 -8.65
C VAL A 313 -4.73 4.32 -9.10
N ALA A 314 -5.08 3.45 -8.15
CA ALA A 314 -5.57 2.10 -8.41
C ALA A 314 -7.10 1.97 -8.34
N GLU A 315 -7.82 3.01 -7.93
CA GLU A 315 -9.27 2.96 -7.72
C GLU A 315 -10.06 2.86 -9.03
N GLY A 316 -11.07 1.98 -9.08
CA GLY A 316 -12.06 1.94 -10.16
C GLY A 316 -11.69 1.14 -11.41
N TYR A 317 -10.56 0.42 -11.43
CA TYR A 317 -10.06 -0.28 -12.62
C TYR A 317 -10.19 -1.81 -12.57
N ARG A 318 -10.14 -2.43 -13.76
CA ARG A 318 -10.21 -3.89 -13.98
C ARG A 318 -8.89 -4.61 -13.68
N TRP A 319 -8.48 -4.57 -12.42
CA TRP A 319 -7.29 -5.28 -11.91
C TRP A 319 -7.39 -6.81 -12.04
N ASP A 320 -8.60 -7.35 -12.10
CA ASP A 320 -8.85 -8.77 -12.37
C ASP A 320 -8.30 -9.22 -13.73
N ILE A 321 -8.44 -8.40 -14.78
CA ILE A 321 -7.89 -8.67 -16.10
C ILE A 321 -6.36 -8.63 -16.04
N VAL A 322 -5.79 -7.61 -15.38
CA VAL A 322 -4.34 -7.47 -15.21
C VAL A 322 -3.76 -8.68 -14.47
N ALA A 323 -4.42 -9.13 -13.39
CA ALA A 323 -4.04 -10.30 -12.61
C ALA A 323 -4.10 -11.61 -13.42
N GLN A 324 -5.11 -11.75 -14.29
CA GLN A 324 -5.20 -12.90 -15.20
C GLN A 324 -4.03 -12.91 -16.20
N ARG A 325 -3.69 -11.77 -16.79
CA ARG A 325 -2.54 -11.63 -17.69
C ARG A 325 -1.21 -11.84 -16.96
N ALA A 326 -1.08 -11.35 -15.74
CA ALA A 326 0.10 -11.59 -14.90
C ALA A 326 0.27 -13.09 -14.61
N SER A 327 -0.83 -13.80 -14.33
CA SER A 327 -0.83 -15.25 -14.12
C SER A 327 -0.46 -16.05 -15.38
N GLN A 328 -0.75 -15.51 -16.58
CA GLN A 328 -0.31 -16.08 -17.85
C GLN A 328 1.18 -15.81 -18.08
N CYS A 329 1.63 -14.58 -17.81
CA CYS A 329 3.02 -14.13 -17.93
C CYS A 329 3.98 -14.99 -17.08
N LEU A 330 3.59 -15.30 -15.84
CA LEU A 330 4.36 -16.15 -14.93
C LEU A 330 4.62 -17.58 -15.46
N LYS A 331 3.93 -18.01 -16.51
CA LYS A 331 4.10 -19.34 -17.15
C LYS A 331 4.95 -19.29 -18.42
N GLN A 332 5.49 -18.12 -18.78
CA GLN A 332 6.24 -17.89 -20.03
C GLN A 332 7.75 -17.92 -19.77
N ASN A 333 8.55 -18.05 -20.83
CA ASN A 333 10.02 -18.17 -20.73
C ASN A 333 10.67 -16.99 -20.00
N CYS A 334 10.04 -15.80 -20.04
CA CYS A 334 10.53 -14.61 -19.34
C CYS A 334 10.52 -14.73 -17.80
N CYS A 335 9.84 -15.73 -17.25
CA CYS A 335 9.78 -16.03 -15.82
C CYS A 335 10.40 -17.39 -15.46
N TYR A 336 11.14 -18.01 -16.38
CA TYR A 336 11.81 -19.29 -16.18
C TYR A 336 13.31 -19.20 -16.48
N ASP A 337 14.11 -19.85 -15.65
CA ASP A 337 15.55 -19.96 -15.87
C ASP A 337 15.87 -20.96 -17.01
N ASN A 338 17.14 -21.04 -17.39
CA ASN A 338 17.59 -21.95 -18.46
C ASN A 338 17.45 -23.45 -18.10
N LYS A 339 17.09 -23.77 -16.84
CA LYS A 339 16.88 -25.12 -16.33
C LYS A 339 15.38 -25.41 -16.12
N GLU A 340 14.50 -24.58 -16.69
CA GLU A 340 13.04 -24.69 -16.57
C GLU A 340 12.50 -24.56 -15.14
N ASN A 341 13.24 -23.92 -14.23
CA ASN A 341 12.72 -23.55 -12.92
C ASN A 341 12.08 -22.16 -12.97
N PRO A 342 10.95 -21.94 -12.27
CA PRO A 342 10.40 -20.61 -12.08
C PRO A 342 11.43 -19.71 -11.38
N VAL A 343 11.63 -18.50 -11.92
CA VAL A 343 12.50 -17.49 -11.30
C VAL A 343 11.90 -17.11 -9.94
N PRO A 344 12.70 -17.05 -8.86
CA PRO A 344 12.20 -16.65 -7.56
C PRO A 344 11.81 -15.17 -7.55
N SER A 345 10.74 -14.83 -6.81
CA SER A 345 10.37 -13.46 -6.52
C SER A 345 11.05 -12.95 -5.25
N TRP A 346 11.17 -11.62 -5.13
CA TRP A 346 11.61 -10.98 -3.90
C TRP A 346 10.55 -11.14 -2.80
N ASN A 347 11.01 -11.19 -1.55
CA ASN A 347 10.12 -11.23 -0.39
C ASN A 347 9.48 -9.86 -0.12
N VAL A 348 8.45 -9.51 -0.89
CA VAL A 348 7.74 -8.23 -0.79
C VAL A 348 6.47 -8.37 0.05
N LYS A 349 6.31 -7.45 1.01
CA LYS A 349 5.09 -7.33 1.81
C LYS A 349 3.98 -6.63 1.01
N ARG A 350 2.72 -6.98 1.23
CA ARG A 350 1.56 -6.45 0.47
C ARG A 350 1.06 -5.11 1.03
N ALA A 351 1.43 -4.85 2.27
CA ALA A 351 1.31 -3.57 2.95
C ALA A 351 2.60 -3.30 3.73
N ARG A 352 2.94 -2.03 3.94
CA ARG A 352 4.07 -1.65 4.78
C ARG A 352 3.80 -2.04 6.24
N ASP A 353 4.87 -2.34 6.98
CA ASP A 353 4.75 -2.50 8.42
C ASP A 353 4.31 -1.18 9.05
N ILE A 354 3.39 -1.28 10.00
CA ILE A 354 2.87 -0.13 10.75
C ILE A 354 3.50 -0.10 12.14
N GLN A 355 3.64 1.10 12.69
CA GLN A 355 4.05 1.27 14.07
C GLN A 355 2.83 1.14 14.98
N VAL A 356 2.88 0.15 15.87
CA VAL A 356 1.88 -0.07 16.90
C VAL A 356 2.47 0.39 18.22
N THR A 357 1.88 1.42 18.81
CA THR A 357 2.18 1.88 20.16
C THR A 357 1.19 1.24 21.11
N VAL A 358 1.67 0.50 22.11
CA VAL A 358 0.83 -0.13 23.12
C VAL A 358 0.98 0.63 24.43
N GLU A 359 -0.11 1.26 24.84
CA GLU A 359 -0.22 2.02 26.08
C GLU A 359 -0.77 1.11 27.19
N GLN A 360 -0.12 1.15 28.36
CA GLN A 360 -0.61 0.50 29.58
C GLN A 360 -0.45 1.50 30.73
N TRP A 361 -1.49 1.62 31.57
CA TRP A 361 -1.44 2.52 32.72
C TRP A 361 -0.28 2.16 33.65
N GLY A 362 0.50 3.16 34.08
CA GLY A 362 1.63 2.98 35.00
C GLY A 362 2.92 2.44 34.37
N HIS A 363 2.98 2.28 33.05
CA HIS A 363 4.16 1.79 32.35
C HIS A 363 4.53 2.63 31.12
N SER A 364 5.77 2.49 30.64
CA SER A 364 6.23 3.11 29.40
C SER A 364 5.56 2.49 28.16
N ASP A 365 5.28 3.33 27.17
CA ASP A 365 4.72 2.90 25.88
C ASP A 365 5.64 1.86 25.21
N LEU A 366 5.07 0.72 24.79
CA LEU A 366 5.79 -0.24 23.95
C LEU A 366 5.57 0.11 22.49
N ILE A 367 6.61 0.05 21.68
CA ILE A 367 6.54 0.38 20.25
C ILE A 367 7.04 -0.80 19.42
N PHE A 368 6.17 -1.30 18.54
CA PHE A 368 6.48 -2.42 17.65
C PHE A 368 6.23 -2.06 16.19
N ARG A 369 7.03 -2.62 15.28
CA ARG A 369 6.69 -2.71 13.85
C ARG A 369 6.01 -4.04 13.56
N VAL A 370 4.83 -3.97 12.95
CA VAL A 370 3.96 -5.12 12.70
C VAL A 370 3.43 -5.05 11.28
N ASN A 371 3.42 -6.19 10.58
CA ASN A 371 2.75 -6.27 9.29
C ASN A 371 1.22 -6.29 9.54
N PRO A 372 0.43 -5.40 8.92
CA PRO A 372 -1.03 -5.35 9.13
C PRO A 372 -1.77 -6.67 8.91
N TYR A 373 -1.24 -7.55 8.06
CA TYR A 373 -1.85 -8.85 7.76
C TYR A 373 -1.49 -9.96 8.75
N GLU A 374 -0.55 -9.72 9.67
CA GLU A 374 -0.24 -10.69 10.71
C GLU A 374 -1.36 -10.77 11.77
N PRO A 375 -1.63 -11.95 12.34
CA PRO A 375 -2.57 -12.08 13.44
C PRO A 375 -2.16 -11.25 14.64
N ILE A 376 -3.14 -10.66 15.33
CA ILE A 376 -2.97 -9.87 16.55
C ILE A 376 -2.28 -10.69 17.65
N LYS A 377 -2.44 -12.03 17.64
CA LYS A 377 -1.68 -12.95 18.48
C LYS A 377 -0.17 -12.68 18.47
N LYS A 378 0.43 -12.40 17.31
CA LYS A 378 1.87 -12.10 17.23
C LYS A 378 2.23 -10.80 17.95
N VAL A 379 1.33 -9.82 17.97
CA VAL A 379 1.52 -8.57 18.73
C VAL A 379 1.46 -8.86 20.23
N GLN A 380 0.50 -9.67 20.67
CA GLN A 380 0.39 -10.13 22.06
C GLN A 380 1.62 -10.94 22.49
N GLU A 381 2.14 -11.82 21.64
CA GLU A 381 3.39 -12.56 21.89
C GLU A 381 4.59 -11.62 22.07
N LYS A 382 4.72 -10.56 21.25
CA LYS A 382 5.78 -9.54 21.41
C LYS A 382 5.64 -8.75 22.72
N ILE A 383 4.41 -8.42 23.12
CA ILE A 383 4.14 -7.77 24.42
C ILE A 383 4.52 -8.71 25.57
N TRP A 384 4.11 -9.99 25.48
CA TRP A 384 4.44 -11.01 26.47
C TRP A 384 5.96 -11.17 26.64
N GLN A 385 6.71 -11.27 25.55
CA GLN A 385 8.18 -11.33 25.58
C GLN A 385 8.81 -10.10 26.23
N SER A 386 8.21 -8.92 26.05
CA SER A 386 8.76 -7.67 26.58
C SER A 386 8.45 -7.46 28.07
N ARG A 387 7.34 -8.01 28.57
CA ARG A 387 6.82 -7.70 29.92
C ARG A 387 6.71 -8.90 30.87
N SER A 388 6.88 -10.13 30.39
CA SER A 388 6.76 -11.36 31.19
C SER A 388 5.46 -11.43 32.02
N SER A 389 4.35 -10.93 31.48
CA SER A 389 3.06 -10.87 32.21
C SER A 389 2.26 -12.16 32.03
N LEU A 390 1.71 -12.68 33.12
CA LEU A 390 0.92 -13.93 33.19
C LEU A 390 -0.59 -13.72 32.92
N SER A 391 -1.04 -12.47 32.75
CA SER A 391 -2.46 -12.13 32.60
C SER A 391 -2.97 -12.28 31.15
N VAL A 392 -4.27 -12.52 31.00
CA VAL A 392 -4.92 -12.46 29.68
C VAL A 392 -4.95 -11.00 29.24
N GLN A 393 -4.21 -10.71 28.18
CA GLN A 393 -4.03 -9.37 27.63
C GLN A 393 -5.07 -9.10 26.56
N GLN A 394 -5.99 -8.16 26.80
CA GLN A 394 -6.93 -7.72 25.77
C GLN A 394 -6.48 -6.37 25.20
N LEU A 395 -6.28 -6.35 23.88
CA LEU A 395 -5.95 -5.12 23.16
C LEU A 395 -7.25 -4.43 22.70
N SER A 396 -7.28 -3.12 22.86
CA SER A 396 -8.38 -2.30 22.34
C SER A 396 -7.83 -1.04 21.67
N PHE A 397 -8.62 -0.48 20.76
CA PHE A 397 -8.32 0.82 20.18
C PHE A 397 -9.59 1.65 20.10
N GLN A 398 -9.42 2.96 20.00
CA GLN A 398 -10.53 3.89 19.87
C GLN A 398 -10.14 4.97 18.86
N GLU A 399 -10.98 5.14 17.85
CA GLU A 399 -10.82 6.24 16.90
C GLU A 399 -11.38 7.54 17.51
N PRO A 400 -10.86 8.72 17.12
CA PRO A 400 -11.41 10.00 17.58
C PRO A 400 -12.92 10.09 17.35
N GLY A 401 -13.70 10.30 18.40
CA GLY A 401 -15.16 10.36 18.34
C GLY A 401 -15.89 9.01 18.17
N GLY A 402 -15.15 7.89 18.12
CA GLY A 402 -15.71 6.54 17.97
C GLY A 402 -15.88 5.78 19.29
N LYS A 403 -16.64 4.68 19.25
CA LYS A 403 -16.71 3.70 20.35
C LYS A 403 -15.41 2.88 20.42
N ARG A 404 -14.99 2.51 21.62
CA ARG A 404 -13.84 1.61 21.83
C ARG A 404 -14.13 0.24 21.22
N GLN A 405 -13.18 -0.26 20.43
CA GLN A 405 -13.23 -1.57 19.79
C GLN A 405 -12.19 -2.50 20.39
N PHE A 406 -12.58 -3.74 20.64
CA PHE A 406 -11.70 -4.78 21.14
C PHE A 406 -11.15 -5.61 19.98
N LEU A 407 -9.85 -5.88 20.04
CA LEU A 407 -9.13 -6.63 19.03
C LEU A 407 -9.19 -8.14 19.34
N ASN A 408 -9.64 -8.93 18.37
CA ASN A 408 -9.66 -10.39 18.47
C ASN A 408 -8.26 -10.94 18.12
N THR A 409 -7.72 -11.78 19.00
CA THR A 409 -6.40 -12.43 18.85
C THR A 409 -6.19 -13.16 17.52
N GLN A 410 -7.24 -13.77 16.95
CA GLN A 410 -7.14 -14.52 15.69
C GLN A 410 -7.25 -13.65 14.44
N CYS A 411 -7.76 -12.42 14.58
CA CYS A 411 -7.89 -11.48 13.50
C CYS A 411 -6.57 -10.73 13.26
N SER A 412 -6.42 -10.09 12.09
CA SER A 412 -5.29 -9.22 11.78
C SER A 412 -5.67 -7.75 11.92
N LEU A 413 -4.69 -6.84 12.06
CA LEU A 413 -4.95 -5.40 12.08
C LEU A 413 -5.64 -4.93 10.78
N ALA A 414 -5.29 -5.55 9.65
CA ALA A 414 -5.91 -5.35 8.36
C ALA A 414 -7.42 -5.67 8.32
N SER A 415 -7.90 -6.61 9.13
CA SER A 415 -9.34 -6.94 9.22
C SER A 415 -10.17 -5.84 9.89
N TYR A 416 -9.51 -4.98 10.66
CA TYR A 416 -10.07 -3.76 11.24
C TYR A 416 -9.75 -2.51 10.39
N SER A 417 -9.26 -2.71 9.16
CA SER A 417 -8.80 -1.64 8.26
C SER A 417 -7.70 -0.73 8.85
N ILE A 418 -6.83 -1.29 9.70
CA ILE A 418 -5.72 -0.57 10.32
C ILE A 418 -4.46 -0.75 9.46
N PHE A 419 -4.13 0.28 8.67
CA PHE A 419 -2.98 0.33 7.76
C PHE A 419 -2.03 1.51 7.99
N SER A 420 -2.21 2.23 9.09
CA SER A 420 -1.32 3.32 9.52
C SER A 420 -1.01 3.19 11.00
N ASN A 421 -0.01 3.94 11.47
CA ASN A 421 0.41 3.91 12.87
C ASN A 421 -0.77 4.11 13.82
N ILE A 422 -0.87 3.26 14.84
CA ILE A 422 -2.00 3.21 15.77
C ILE A 422 -1.52 3.11 17.22
N ARG A 423 -2.30 3.70 18.13
CA ARG A 423 -2.15 3.51 19.58
C ARG A 423 -3.21 2.52 20.05
N LEU A 424 -2.76 1.44 20.68
CA LEU A 424 -3.60 0.41 21.30
C LEU A 424 -3.50 0.55 22.80
N CYS A 425 -4.62 0.43 23.51
CA CYS A 425 -4.61 0.30 24.96
C CYS A 425 -4.58 -1.17 25.32
N LEU A 426 -3.60 -1.56 26.14
CA LEU A 426 -3.53 -2.86 26.78
C LEU A 426 -4.36 -2.84 28.05
N MET A 427 -5.35 -3.73 28.12
CA MET A 427 -6.11 -3.98 29.33
C MET A 427 -5.75 -5.35 29.86
N GLU A 428 -5.32 -5.39 31.11
CA GLU A 428 -5.18 -6.64 31.85
C GLU A 428 -6.58 -7.03 32.34
N THR A 429 -7.16 -8.05 31.72
CA THR A 429 -8.27 -8.73 32.38
C THR A 429 -7.64 -9.59 33.45
N PHE A 430 -7.69 -9.13 34.70
CA PHE A 430 -7.42 -10.00 35.84
C PHE A 430 -8.33 -11.21 35.68
N SER A 431 -7.75 -12.39 35.49
CA SER A 431 -8.45 -13.65 35.74
C SER A 431 -9.02 -13.50 37.16
N SER A 432 -10.33 -13.35 37.31
CA SER A 432 -10.94 -13.37 38.63
C SER A 432 -10.56 -14.71 39.25
N GLU A 433 -9.73 -14.70 40.29
CA GLU A 433 -9.51 -15.89 41.11
C GLU A 433 -10.89 -16.44 41.47
N ILE A 434 -11.15 -17.70 41.11
CA ILE A 434 -12.39 -18.36 41.48
C ILE A 434 -12.21 -18.96 42.87
N GLN A 435 -13.25 -18.85 43.68
CA GLN A 435 -13.29 -19.45 45.00
C GLN A 435 -14.01 -20.80 44.90
N VAL A 436 -13.26 -21.90 44.93
CA VAL A 436 -13.83 -23.25 44.92
C VAL A 436 -13.94 -23.79 46.35
N PHE A 437 -15.02 -24.49 46.65
CA PHE A 437 -15.22 -25.16 47.94
C PHE A 437 -14.84 -26.62 47.82
N VAL A 438 -14.07 -27.14 48.76
CA VAL A 438 -13.76 -28.58 48.84
C VAL A 438 -14.44 -29.15 50.07
N LYS A 439 -15.41 -30.05 49.83
CA LYS A 439 -16.12 -30.79 50.86
C LYS A 439 -15.29 -31.99 51.30
N ASN A 440 -14.91 -31.99 52.56
CA ASN A 440 -14.11 -33.02 53.19
C ASN A 440 -14.95 -34.24 53.59
N PRO A 441 -14.32 -35.41 53.80
CA PRO A 441 -15.00 -36.63 54.26
C PRO A 441 -15.70 -36.49 55.63
N ASP A 442 -15.29 -35.54 56.46
CA ASP A 442 -15.88 -35.23 57.77
C ASP A 442 -17.15 -34.37 57.68
N GLY A 443 -17.53 -33.95 56.46
CA GLY A 443 -18.72 -33.14 56.19
C GLY A 443 -18.47 -31.63 56.16
N GLY A 444 -17.28 -31.15 56.56
CA GLY A 444 -16.91 -29.74 56.48
C GLY A 444 -16.50 -29.30 55.08
N SER A 445 -16.64 -28.02 54.75
CA SER A 445 -16.19 -27.45 53.47
C SER A 445 -15.17 -26.32 53.68
N HIS A 446 -14.07 -26.35 52.94
CA HIS A 446 -13.04 -25.30 52.97
C HIS A 446 -12.94 -24.61 51.61
N SER A 447 -12.72 -23.29 51.61
CA SER A 447 -12.57 -22.52 50.38
C SER A 447 -11.11 -22.36 49.93
N TYR A 448 -10.89 -22.46 48.63
CA TYR A 448 -9.60 -22.30 47.97
C TYR A 448 -9.74 -21.30 46.81
N ALA A 449 -8.84 -20.30 46.78
CA ALA A 449 -8.80 -19.30 45.73
C ALA A 449 -7.71 -19.69 44.71
N LEU A 450 -8.11 -19.87 43.46
CA LEU A 450 -7.27 -20.39 42.39
C LEU A 450 -7.62 -19.73 41.04
N ASP A 451 -6.65 -19.59 40.15
CA ASP A 451 -6.92 -19.25 38.74
C ASP A 451 -7.67 -20.42 38.07
N PRO A 452 -8.77 -20.20 37.32
CA PRO A 452 -9.50 -21.24 36.58
C PRO A 452 -8.64 -22.11 35.65
N LYS A 453 -7.47 -21.61 35.22
CA LYS A 453 -6.51 -22.34 34.39
C LYS A 453 -5.52 -23.17 35.20
N SER A 454 -5.52 -23.04 36.54
CA SER A 454 -4.66 -23.85 37.42
C SER A 454 -4.98 -25.33 37.29
N PHE A 455 -3.94 -26.16 37.33
CA PHE A 455 -4.10 -27.62 37.35
C PHE A 455 -4.69 -28.12 38.66
N ILE A 456 -5.41 -29.25 38.60
CA ILE A 456 -5.95 -29.93 39.79
C ILE A 456 -4.85 -30.28 40.80
N LEU A 457 -3.63 -30.58 40.34
CA LEU A 457 -2.47 -30.76 41.22
C LEU A 457 -2.20 -29.55 42.12
N GLY A 458 -2.40 -28.33 41.62
CA GLY A 458 -2.24 -27.10 42.38
C GLY A 458 -3.27 -26.96 43.51
N LEU A 459 -4.53 -27.32 43.25
CA LEU A 459 -5.55 -27.39 44.29
C LEU A 459 -5.20 -28.45 45.35
N LYS A 460 -4.74 -29.63 44.92
CA LYS A 460 -4.31 -30.69 45.85
C LYS A 460 -3.13 -30.27 46.73
N GLN A 461 -2.20 -29.49 46.19
CA GLN A 461 -1.11 -28.89 46.97
C GLN A 461 -1.67 -27.98 48.06
N GLN A 462 -2.59 -27.06 47.72
CA GLN A 462 -3.18 -26.19 48.73
C GLN A 462 -3.98 -26.95 49.80
N ILE A 463 -4.63 -28.07 49.44
CA ILE A 463 -5.29 -28.95 50.40
C ILE A 463 -4.26 -29.61 51.32
N GLU A 464 -3.13 -30.09 50.79
CA GLU A 464 -2.03 -30.66 51.59
C GLU A 464 -1.45 -29.61 52.55
N ASP A 465 -1.22 -28.39 52.07
CA ASP A 465 -0.66 -27.31 52.88
C ASP A 465 -1.61 -26.86 54.01
N LYS A 466 -2.92 -26.79 53.74
CA LYS A 466 -3.92 -26.33 54.73
C LYS A 466 -4.43 -27.43 55.66
N GLN A 467 -4.59 -28.65 55.15
CA GLN A 467 -5.24 -29.75 55.88
C GLN A 467 -4.28 -30.89 56.25
N GLY A 468 -3.04 -30.89 55.76
CA GLY A 468 -2.04 -31.91 56.04
C GLY A 468 -2.29 -33.27 55.37
N LEU A 469 -3.31 -33.39 54.51
CA LEU A 469 -3.61 -34.64 53.80
C LEU A 469 -2.66 -34.80 52.61
N PRO A 470 -1.82 -35.85 52.53
CA PRO A 470 -0.83 -35.95 51.45
C PRO A 470 -1.47 -36.02 50.07
N ARG A 471 -0.92 -35.30 49.08
CA ARG A 471 -1.48 -35.24 47.70
C ARG A 471 -1.80 -36.62 47.10
N LYS A 472 -0.94 -37.61 47.36
CA LYS A 472 -1.09 -39.01 46.89
C LYS A 472 -2.33 -39.71 47.45
N GLN A 473 -2.82 -39.27 48.60
CA GLN A 473 -4.01 -39.82 49.27
C GLN A 473 -5.29 -39.06 48.90
N GLN A 474 -5.18 -37.93 48.18
CA GLN A 474 -6.32 -37.09 47.80
C GLN A 474 -6.94 -37.55 46.48
N GLN A 475 -8.26 -37.73 46.47
CA GLN A 475 -9.07 -37.91 45.27
C GLN A 475 -10.17 -36.86 45.24
N LEU A 476 -10.10 -35.97 44.25
CA LEU A 476 -11.09 -34.92 44.04
C LEU A 476 -12.09 -35.37 42.98
N GLU A 477 -13.36 -35.06 43.21
CA GLU A 477 -14.47 -35.38 42.32
C GLU A 477 -15.37 -34.17 42.10
N PHE A 478 -15.82 -33.99 40.87
CA PHE A 478 -16.79 -32.96 40.47
C PHE A 478 -17.83 -33.58 39.53
N GLN A 479 -19.13 -33.37 39.81
CA GLN A 479 -20.24 -33.88 38.99
C GLN A 479 -20.16 -35.38 38.67
N GLY A 480 -19.67 -36.22 39.60
CA GLY A 480 -19.51 -37.66 39.37
C GLY A 480 -18.22 -38.07 38.66
N GLN A 481 -17.34 -37.11 38.29
CA GLN A 481 -16.09 -37.37 37.59
C GLN A 481 -14.87 -37.17 38.51
N VAL A 482 -13.99 -38.16 38.53
CA VAL A 482 -12.71 -38.09 39.25
C VAL A 482 -11.72 -37.22 38.48
N LEU A 483 -11.17 -36.22 39.17
CA LEU A 483 -10.32 -35.20 38.59
C LEU A 483 -8.85 -35.66 38.49
N GLN A 484 -8.29 -35.54 37.29
CA GLN A 484 -6.90 -35.85 36.96
C GLN A 484 -5.96 -34.67 37.24
N ASP A 485 -4.78 -34.98 37.78
CA ASP A 485 -3.81 -34.00 38.30
C ASP A 485 -3.30 -33.01 37.23
N TRP A 486 -3.15 -33.47 35.98
CA TRP A 486 -2.60 -32.68 34.87
C TRP A 486 -3.65 -31.90 34.06
N LEU A 487 -4.93 -31.96 34.44
CA LEU A 487 -6.00 -31.21 33.80
C LEU A 487 -6.33 -29.94 34.63
N SER A 488 -6.83 -28.89 33.97
CA SER A 488 -7.16 -27.61 34.62
C SER A 488 -8.58 -27.57 35.17
N LEU A 489 -8.86 -26.69 36.13
CA LEU A 489 -10.22 -26.48 36.68
C LEU A 489 -11.24 -26.18 35.56
N CYS A 490 -10.91 -25.29 34.63
CA CYS A 490 -11.79 -24.93 33.51
C CYS A 490 -12.05 -26.08 32.52
N SER A 491 -11.13 -27.05 32.41
CA SER A 491 -11.34 -28.22 31.52
C SER A 491 -12.47 -29.13 32.01
N TYR A 492 -12.80 -29.08 33.30
CA TYR A 492 -13.95 -29.75 33.91
C TYR A 492 -15.18 -28.85 34.04
N GLY A 493 -15.13 -27.62 33.52
CA GLY A 493 -16.22 -26.65 33.63
C GLY A 493 -16.45 -26.12 35.04
N ILE A 494 -15.46 -26.20 35.94
CA ILE A 494 -15.55 -25.69 37.33
C ILE A 494 -15.54 -24.16 37.31
N GLN A 495 -16.51 -23.54 37.97
CA GLN A 495 -16.76 -22.10 38.05
C GLN A 495 -16.59 -21.58 39.49
N ASP A 496 -16.77 -20.26 39.66
CA ASP A 496 -16.76 -19.63 40.98
C ASP A 496 -17.84 -20.24 41.89
N ARG A 497 -17.46 -20.55 43.13
CA ARG A 497 -18.31 -21.13 44.20
C ARG A 497 -18.76 -22.57 43.98
N ASP A 498 -18.19 -23.27 43.01
CA ASP A 498 -18.44 -24.70 42.84
C ASP A 498 -17.86 -25.53 43.99
N THR A 499 -18.52 -26.66 44.28
CA THR A 499 -18.12 -27.57 45.36
C THR A 499 -17.57 -28.89 44.81
N LEU A 500 -16.35 -29.20 45.21
CA LEU A 500 -15.59 -30.41 44.89
C LEU A 500 -15.64 -31.37 46.07
N ILE A 501 -15.74 -32.67 45.82
CA ILE A 501 -15.77 -33.68 46.87
C ILE A 501 -14.36 -34.26 47.04
N LEU A 502 -13.80 -34.19 48.24
CA LEU A 502 -12.54 -34.81 48.61
C LEU A 502 -12.78 -36.17 49.26
N SER A 503 -12.18 -37.21 48.71
CA SER A 503 -12.16 -38.56 49.28
C SER A 503 -10.71 -39.03 49.50
N LYS A 504 -10.53 -39.92 50.48
CA LYS A 504 -9.22 -40.49 50.81
C LYS A 504 -9.02 -41.82 50.10
N LYS A 505 -7.98 -41.92 49.26
CA LYS A 505 -7.56 -43.20 48.68
C LYS A 505 -7.04 -44.12 49.80
N LYS A 506 -7.57 -45.35 49.89
CA LYS A 506 -6.98 -46.37 50.78
C LYS A 506 -5.62 -46.77 50.20
N ALA A 507 -4.58 -46.74 51.03
CA ALA A 507 -3.26 -47.24 50.62
C ALA A 507 -3.37 -48.73 50.29
N GLU A 508 -2.94 -49.14 49.10
CA GLU A 508 -2.66 -50.53 48.81
C GLU A 508 -1.56 -51.00 49.78
N ARG A 509 -1.90 -51.94 50.65
CA ARG A 509 -0.90 -52.69 51.42
C ARG A 509 -0.19 -53.60 50.42
N PHE A 510 1.02 -53.24 50.03
CA PHE A 510 1.94 -54.21 49.43
C PHE A 510 2.42 -55.17 50.55
N PRO A 511 2.17 -56.48 50.46
CA PRO A 511 2.83 -57.44 51.35
C PRO A 511 4.29 -57.54 50.92
N PHE A 512 5.21 -57.06 51.75
CA PHE A 512 6.62 -57.42 51.63
C PHE A 512 6.78 -58.91 51.99
N PRO A 513 7.55 -59.70 51.23
CA PRO A 513 7.98 -61.02 51.70
C PRO A 513 9.10 -60.86 52.75
N PRO A 514 9.18 -61.75 53.77
CA PRO A 514 10.23 -61.67 54.76
C PRO A 514 11.58 -62.16 54.21
N SER A 515 12.60 -61.39 54.58
CA SER A 515 14.08 -61.58 54.60
C SER A 515 14.72 -62.63 53.69
#